data_AF-A0A453E2L0-F1
#
_entry.id   AF-A0A453E2L0-F1
#
_cell.length_a   1.000
_cell.length_b   1.000
_cell.length_c   1.000
_cell.angle_alpha   90.00
_cell.angle_beta   90.00
_cell.angle_gamma   90.00
#
_symmetry.space_group_name_H-M   'P 1'
#
loop_
_entity.id
_entity.type
_entity.pdbx_description
1 polymer ?
#
loop_
_entity_poly.entity_id
_entity_poly.type
_entity_poly.pdbx_seq_one_letter_code
_entity_poly.pdbx_strand_id
1 'polypeptide(L)'
;EIDYVSVLNRNLPRDIRVIGWCPVAADFLARFSCLGREYKYLFWKRALDVSKMQKAAFKFIGEHDFRNFCKMDAANVSNYKRYITDFNISACDQRSNHDELWSMNIRGSAFLWHQVRCMAAVLFFVGQGLESPCVVDSLLDITKTPRKPQYTMAPELPLILRSCLFDGVSFMCSSDASQALIEHLKDEHHQYMLQAAIFDEALTCLSIPEPNPLEHPKKKRKHIPLLSREAEPSYEERRARVKAKSANV
;
A
#
# COMPACT_ATOMS: atom_id res chain seq x y z
N GLU A 1 -37.88 -8.25 1.27
CA GLU A 1 -36.55 -8.37 0.62
C GLU A 1 -35.60 -9.05 1.60
N ILE A 2 -34.71 -9.93 1.14
CA ILE A 2 -33.81 -10.69 2.03
C ILE A 2 -32.68 -9.77 2.50
N ASP A 3 -32.38 -9.77 3.80
CA ASP A 3 -31.19 -9.09 4.31
C ASP A 3 -29.93 -9.92 4.03
N TYR A 4 -29.40 -9.77 2.81
CA TYR A 4 -28.21 -10.50 2.36
C TYR A 4 -27.00 -10.25 3.26
N VAL A 5 -26.84 -9.02 3.77
CA VAL A 5 -25.70 -8.66 4.63
C VAL A 5 -25.74 -9.47 5.91
N SER A 6 -26.89 -9.45 6.61
CA SER A 6 -27.09 -10.21 7.85
C SER A 6 -26.94 -11.72 7.64
N VAL A 7 -27.53 -12.26 6.58
CA VAL A 7 -27.51 -13.71 6.31
C VAL A 7 -26.09 -14.20 5.99
N LEU A 8 -25.35 -13.48 5.14
CA LEU A 8 -23.99 -13.88 4.76
C LEU A 8 -23.03 -13.75 5.93
N ASN A 9 -23.09 -12.66 6.70
CA ASN A 9 -22.18 -12.42 7.82
C ASN A 9 -22.28 -13.45 8.95
N ARG A 10 -23.44 -14.10 9.14
CA ARG A 10 -23.59 -15.21 10.10
C ARG A 10 -22.75 -16.44 9.76
N ASN A 11 -22.36 -16.59 8.49
CA ASN A 11 -21.61 -17.74 7.99
C ASN A 11 -20.13 -17.42 7.71
N LEU A 12 -19.71 -16.17 7.91
CA LEU A 12 -18.36 -15.71 7.60
C LEU A 12 -17.48 -15.60 8.88
N PRO A 13 -16.17 -15.87 8.78
CA PRO A 13 -15.24 -15.68 9.90
C PRO A 13 -15.13 -14.19 10.29
N ARG A 14 -14.73 -13.90 11.54
CA ARG A 14 -14.78 -12.55 12.13
C ARG A 14 -14.04 -11.46 11.35
N ASP A 15 -13.01 -11.84 10.61
CA ASP A 15 -12.16 -10.98 9.80
C ASP A 15 -12.69 -10.78 8.36
N ILE A 16 -13.76 -11.47 7.96
CA ILE A 16 -14.41 -11.32 6.65
C ILE A 16 -15.87 -10.91 6.86
N ARG A 17 -16.23 -9.74 6.34
CA ARG A 17 -17.58 -9.17 6.46
C ARG A 17 -18.06 -8.61 5.13
N VAL A 18 -19.29 -8.96 4.76
CA VAL A 18 -20.05 -8.28 3.72
C VAL A 18 -20.58 -6.98 4.32
N ILE A 19 -20.32 -5.86 3.67
CA ILE A 19 -20.73 -4.53 4.15
C ILE A 19 -21.91 -3.92 3.38
N GLY A 20 -22.30 -4.57 2.28
CA GLY A 20 -23.40 -4.14 1.43
C GLY A 20 -23.52 -5.04 0.20
N TRP A 21 -24.62 -4.89 -0.52
CA TRP A 21 -24.93 -5.63 -1.74
C TRP A 21 -25.64 -4.72 -2.75
N CYS A 22 -25.64 -5.07 -4.02
CA CYS A 22 -26.30 -4.28 -5.06
C CYS A 22 -26.74 -5.23 -6.19
N PRO A 23 -28.00 -5.17 -6.67
CA PRO A 23 -28.37 -5.86 -7.90
C PRO A 23 -27.66 -5.21 -9.10
N VAL A 24 -27.13 -6.03 -9.99
CA VAL A 24 -26.38 -5.58 -11.18
C VAL A 24 -26.90 -6.29 -12.42
N ALA A 25 -26.59 -5.75 -13.60
CA ALA A 25 -26.89 -6.40 -14.87
C ALA A 25 -26.18 -7.76 -14.99
N ALA A 26 -26.76 -8.70 -15.72
CA ALA A 26 -26.24 -10.06 -15.84
C ALA A 26 -24.85 -10.15 -16.50
N ASP A 27 -24.49 -9.15 -17.31
CA ASP A 27 -23.20 -9.00 -17.99
C ASP A 27 -22.17 -8.19 -17.16
N PHE A 28 -22.52 -7.76 -15.95
CA PHE A 28 -21.62 -7.05 -15.06
C PHE A 28 -20.46 -7.93 -14.61
N LEU A 29 -19.23 -7.45 -14.77
CA LEU A 29 -18.02 -8.14 -14.36
C LEU A 29 -17.20 -7.26 -13.41
N ALA A 30 -17.22 -7.56 -12.11
CA ALA A 30 -16.61 -6.72 -11.07
C ALA A 30 -15.14 -6.29 -11.35
N ARG A 31 -14.36 -7.12 -12.05
CA ARG A 31 -12.98 -6.75 -12.44
C ARG A 31 -12.94 -5.73 -13.59
N PHE A 32 -13.73 -5.97 -14.64
CA PHE A 32 -13.67 -5.23 -15.90
C PHE A 32 -14.57 -3.98 -15.89
N SER A 33 -15.68 -4.03 -15.17
CA SER A 33 -16.58 -2.89 -14.96
C SER A 33 -16.05 -1.86 -13.94
N CYS A 34 -14.94 -2.18 -13.25
CA CYS A 34 -14.35 -1.26 -12.26
C CYS A 34 -13.53 -0.16 -12.93
N LEU A 35 -13.95 1.08 -12.72
CA LEU A 35 -13.41 2.30 -13.32
C LEU A 35 -12.16 2.82 -12.60
N GLY A 36 -12.01 2.52 -11.31
CA GLY A 36 -10.92 3.04 -10.51
C GLY A 36 -10.85 2.38 -9.13
N ARG A 37 -9.68 2.44 -8.52
CA ARG A 37 -9.44 1.90 -7.18
C ARG A 37 -8.77 2.95 -6.32
N GLU A 38 -9.13 2.97 -5.04
CA GLU A 38 -8.51 3.80 -4.03
C GLU A 38 -7.81 2.91 -3.01
N TYR A 39 -6.54 3.17 -2.78
CA TYR A 39 -5.76 2.54 -1.73
C TYR A 39 -5.41 3.56 -0.65
N LYS A 40 -5.43 3.10 0.60
CA LYS A 40 -4.90 3.82 1.76
C LYS A 40 -3.74 3.01 2.33
N TYR A 41 -2.60 3.66 2.54
CA TYR A 41 -1.43 3.05 3.18
C TYR A 41 -1.11 3.80 4.47
N LEU A 42 -1.25 3.14 5.62
CA LEU A 42 -0.98 3.73 6.93
C LEU A 42 0.50 3.64 7.31
N PHE A 43 1.01 4.66 8.00
CA PHE A 43 2.38 4.64 8.52
C PHE A 43 2.54 5.59 9.71
N TRP A 44 3.45 5.22 10.61
CA TRP A 44 3.88 6.10 11.70
C TRP A 44 4.88 7.12 11.17
N LYS A 45 4.65 8.41 11.42
CA LYS A 45 5.44 9.51 10.86
C LYS A 45 6.90 9.43 11.31
N ARG A 46 7.16 9.21 12.59
CA ARG A 46 8.51 9.26 13.20
C ARG A 46 9.25 10.52 12.73
N ALA A 47 10.51 10.34 12.33
CA ALA A 47 11.38 11.39 11.79
C ALA A 47 11.20 11.64 10.27
N LEU A 48 10.13 11.13 9.63
CA LEU A 48 9.92 11.34 8.20
C LEU A 48 9.54 12.79 7.87
N ASP A 49 10.18 13.33 6.83
CA ASP A 49 9.85 14.59 6.20
C ASP A 49 8.68 14.42 5.22
N VAL A 50 7.46 14.58 5.75
CA VAL A 50 6.22 14.41 4.98
C VAL A 50 6.09 15.43 3.86
N SER A 51 6.67 16.62 3.99
CA SER A 51 6.64 17.64 2.93
C SER A 51 7.41 17.16 1.70
N LYS A 52 8.60 16.58 1.89
CA LYS A 52 9.35 15.96 0.78
C LYS A 52 8.64 14.75 0.20
N MET A 53 8.03 13.91 1.05
CA MET A 53 7.24 12.77 0.60
C MET A 53 6.06 13.23 -0.26
N GLN A 54 5.33 14.28 0.14
CA GLN A 54 4.21 14.83 -0.62
C GLN A 54 4.66 15.39 -1.98
N LYS A 55 5.80 16.10 -2.02
CA LYS A 55 6.41 16.58 -3.27
C LYS A 55 6.77 15.44 -4.22
N ALA A 56 7.30 14.34 -3.69
CA ALA A 56 7.61 13.15 -4.46
C ALA A 56 6.34 12.41 -4.91
N ALA A 57 5.32 12.34 -4.06
CA ALA A 57 4.06 11.67 -4.34
C ALA A 57 3.30 12.32 -5.51
N PHE A 58 3.29 13.66 -5.57
CA PHE A 58 2.66 14.38 -6.69
C PHE A 58 3.25 14.05 -8.06
N LYS A 59 4.52 13.62 -8.12
CA LYS A 59 5.16 13.21 -9.38
C LYS A 59 4.58 11.93 -9.96
N PHE A 60 3.88 11.13 -9.15
CA PHE A 60 3.20 9.93 -9.65
C PHE A 60 1.88 10.23 -10.36
N ILE A 61 1.29 11.42 -10.19
CA ILE A 61 0.00 11.78 -10.80
C ILE A 61 0.16 11.88 -12.32
N GLY A 62 -0.83 11.37 -13.05
CA GLY A 62 -0.82 11.26 -14.51
C GLY A 62 -0.54 9.84 -15.03
N GLU A 63 -0.27 9.73 -16.33
CA GLU A 63 0.10 8.47 -16.98
C GLU A 63 1.61 8.28 -16.98
N HIS A 64 2.09 7.19 -16.37
CA HIS A 64 3.51 6.84 -16.36
C HIS A 64 3.72 5.34 -16.51
N ASP A 65 4.94 4.93 -16.89
CA ASP A 65 5.37 3.53 -16.82
C ASP A 65 5.90 3.20 -15.42
N PHE A 66 5.17 2.35 -14.70
CA PHE A 66 5.45 2.02 -13.30
C PHE A 66 6.28 0.75 -13.13
N ARG A 67 6.98 0.25 -14.15
CA ARG A 67 7.76 -1.00 -14.05
C ARG A 67 8.84 -0.97 -12.97
N ASN A 68 9.40 0.22 -12.68
CA ASN A 68 10.38 0.43 -11.61
C ASN A 68 9.74 0.57 -10.24
N PHE A 69 8.41 0.61 -10.17
CA PHE A 69 7.58 0.73 -8.97
C PHE A 69 6.64 -0.46 -8.84
N CYS A 70 6.99 -1.63 -9.35
CA CYS A 70 6.18 -2.83 -9.16
C CYS A 70 7.06 -4.07 -9.05
N LYS A 71 6.43 -5.22 -8.75
CA LYS A 71 7.05 -6.51 -9.02
C LYS A 71 6.74 -6.89 -10.45
N MET A 72 7.78 -6.91 -11.29
CA MET A 72 7.62 -7.10 -12.73
C MET A 72 7.25 -8.55 -13.04
N ASP A 73 6.03 -8.73 -13.56
CA ASP A 73 5.49 -9.99 -14.05
C ASP A 73 5.42 -9.98 -15.58
N ALA A 74 6.58 -10.21 -16.20
CA ALA A 74 6.71 -10.21 -17.64
C ALA A 74 5.97 -11.37 -18.33
N ALA A 75 5.49 -12.38 -17.59
CA ALA A 75 4.71 -13.46 -18.18
C ALA A 75 3.30 -12.97 -18.53
N ASN A 76 2.65 -12.27 -17.59
CA ASN A 76 1.24 -11.89 -17.70
C ASN A 76 1.01 -10.42 -18.08
N VAL A 77 2.03 -9.56 -17.93
CA VAL A 77 1.90 -8.11 -18.15
C VAL A 77 2.85 -7.64 -19.24
N SER A 78 2.28 -7.07 -20.31
CA SER A 78 3.00 -6.41 -21.40
C SER A 78 2.96 -4.88 -21.33
N ASN A 79 1.96 -4.31 -20.65
CA ASN A 79 1.80 -2.87 -20.48
C ASN A 79 1.91 -2.46 -19.01
N TYR A 80 2.96 -1.69 -18.71
CA TYR A 80 3.28 -1.17 -17.38
C TYR A 80 2.83 0.28 -17.17
N LYS A 81 2.16 0.88 -18.16
CA LYS A 81 1.58 2.21 -18.01
C LYS A 81 0.34 2.16 -17.13
N ARG A 82 0.24 3.06 -16.16
CA ARG A 82 -0.95 3.25 -15.31
C ARG A 82 -1.22 4.74 -15.16
N TYR A 83 -2.48 5.06 -14.88
CA TYR A 83 -2.92 6.43 -14.64
C TYR A 83 -3.28 6.61 -13.17
N ILE A 84 -2.54 7.45 -12.46
CA ILE A 84 -2.84 7.86 -11.09
C ILE A 84 -3.59 9.18 -11.15
N THR A 85 -4.80 9.21 -10.63
CA THR A 85 -5.68 10.38 -10.64
C THR A 85 -5.41 11.31 -9.46
N ASP A 86 -5.06 10.74 -8.30
CA ASP A 86 -4.81 11.52 -7.08
C ASP A 86 -3.81 10.80 -6.16
N PHE A 87 -2.98 11.59 -5.48
CA PHE A 87 -2.07 11.09 -4.44
C PHE A 87 -1.87 12.15 -3.36
N ASN A 88 -2.48 11.93 -2.20
CA ASN A 88 -2.39 12.79 -1.03
C ASN A 88 -1.75 12.06 0.18
N ILE A 89 -0.98 12.78 1.00
CA ILE A 89 -0.45 12.33 2.28
C ILE A 89 -0.98 13.24 3.39
N SER A 90 -1.70 12.65 4.35
CA SER A 90 -2.37 13.39 5.41
C SER A 90 -2.26 12.70 6.77
N ALA A 91 -2.29 13.51 7.83
CA ALA A 91 -2.35 13.03 9.21
C ALA A 91 -3.68 12.33 9.48
N CYS A 92 -3.65 11.33 10.35
CA CYS A 92 -4.83 10.70 10.93
C CYS A 92 -5.02 11.19 12.37
N ASP A 93 -6.22 11.03 12.91
CA ASP A 93 -6.54 11.48 14.28
C ASP A 93 -5.87 10.64 15.38
N GLN A 94 -5.26 9.51 15.01
CA GLN A 94 -4.62 8.58 15.93
C GLN A 94 -3.15 8.96 16.22
N ARG A 95 -2.78 8.88 17.51
CA ARG A 95 -1.43 9.12 18.01
C ARG A 95 -1.03 8.00 18.97
N SER A 96 0.26 7.67 19.02
CA SER A 96 0.82 6.69 19.96
C SER A 96 2.24 7.10 20.33
N ASN A 97 2.59 7.09 21.62
CA ASN A 97 3.96 7.33 22.10
C ASN A 97 4.63 8.58 21.49
N HIS A 98 3.90 9.71 21.44
CA HIS A 98 4.33 10.98 20.82
C HIS A 98 4.57 10.94 19.30
N ASP A 99 4.20 9.86 18.63
CA ASP A 99 4.20 9.75 17.18
C ASP A 99 2.79 9.90 16.61
N GLU A 100 2.73 10.37 15.37
CA GLU A 100 1.49 10.64 14.66
C GLU A 100 1.28 9.56 13.60
N LEU A 101 0.06 9.04 13.51
CA LEU A 101 -0.32 8.17 12.40
C LEU A 101 -0.63 9.02 11.17
N TRP A 102 -0.08 8.64 10.04
CA TRP A 102 -0.30 9.29 8.75
C TRP A 102 -0.77 8.27 7.72
N SER A 103 -1.31 8.79 6.62
CA SER A 103 -1.80 7.96 5.52
C SER A 103 -1.40 8.51 4.16
N MET A 104 -1.04 7.60 3.26
CA MET A 104 -0.97 7.86 1.83
C MET A 104 -2.28 7.40 1.21
N ASN A 105 -3.01 8.29 0.56
CA ASN A 105 -4.25 8.01 -0.15
C ASN A 105 -3.96 8.12 -1.65
N ILE A 106 -4.13 7.03 -2.39
CA ILE A 106 -3.79 6.92 -3.80
C ILE A 106 -5.02 6.45 -4.58
N ARG A 107 -5.38 7.20 -5.63
CA ARG A 107 -6.45 6.83 -6.57
C ARG A 107 -5.88 6.66 -7.96
N GLY A 108 -6.34 5.63 -8.66
CA GLY A 108 -5.93 5.39 -10.04
C GLY A 108 -6.87 4.43 -10.75
N SER A 109 -6.75 4.35 -12.07
CA SER A 109 -7.60 3.47 -12.89
C SER A 109 -7.34 1.99 -12.59
N ALA A 110 -6.07 1.61 -12.52
CA ALA A 110 -5.61 0.27 -12.15
C ALA A 110 -4.19 0.33 -11.57
N PHE A 111 -3.79 -0.75 -10.90
CA PHE A 111 -2.47 -0.87 -10.28
C PHE A 111 -1.79 -2.17 -10.72
N LEU A 112 -0.46 -2.13 -10.86
CA LEU A 112 0.39 -3.30 -11.11
C LEU A 112 0.61 -4.08 -9.80
N TRP A 113 1.13 -5.29 -9.94
CA TRP A 113 1.45 -6.13 -8.79
C TRP A 113 2.47 -5.45 -7.87
N HIS A 114 2.09 -5.29 -6.60
CA HIS A 114 2.84 -4.56 -5.57
C HIS A 114 3.09 -3.07 -5.83
N GLN A 115 2.37 -2.43 -6.76
CA GLN A 115 2.68 -1.05 -7.16
C GLN A 115 2.68 -0.06 -5.99
N VAL A 116 1.58 -0.04 -5.23
CA VAL A 116 1.40 0.90 -4.11
C VAL A 116 2.48 0.72 -3.04
N ARG A 117 2.87 -0.52 -2.72
CA ARG A 117 3.91 -0.82 -1.73
C ARG A 117 5.31 -0.40 -2.19
N CYS A 118 5.58 -0.51 -3.49
CA CYS A 118 6.83 -0.01 -4.07
C CYS A 118 6.88 1.52 -4.07
N MET A 119 5.77 2.19 -4.43
CA MET A 119 5.65 3.64 -4.35
C MET A 119 5.87 4.11 -2.90
N ALA A 120 5.21 3.50 -1.92
CA ALA A 120 5.39 3.79 -0.50
C ALA A 120 6.85 3.60 -0.04
N ALA A 121 7.52 2.54 -0.49
CA ALA A 121 8.93 2.28 -0.14
C ALA A 121 9.86 3.41 -0.62
N VAL A 122 9.70 3.86 -1.86
CA VAL A 122 10.49 4.97 -2.41
C VAL A 122 10.18 6.28 -1.68
N LEU A 123 8.91 6.53 -1.35
CA LEU A 123 8.53 7.69 -0.54
C LEU A 123 9.15 7.62 0.86
N PHE A 124 9.29 6.46 1.48
CA PHE A 124 10.00 6.34 2.75
C PHE A 124 11.48 6.67 2.65
N PHE A 125 12.17 6.32 1.55
CA PHE A 125 13.55 6.77 1.35
C PHE A 125 13.63 8.31 1.23
N VAL A 126 12.68 8.93 0.53
CA VAL A 126 12.59 10.40 0.44
C VAL A 126 12.29 11.03 1.80
N GLY A 127 11.34 10.49 2.56
CA GLY A 127 10.99 10.97 3.89
C GLY A 127 12.12 10.84 4.90
N GLN A 128 12.97 9.81 4.78
CA GLN A 128 14.19 9.67 5.58
C GLN A 128 15.33 10.61 5.15
N GLY A 129 15.16 11.38 4.06
CA GLY A 129 16.20 12.22 3.49
C GLY A 129 17.32 11.44 2.78
N LEU A 130 17.11 10.15 2.54
CA LEU A 130 18.07 9.26 1.87
C LEU A 130 18.02 9.42 0.35
N GLU A 131 16.89 9.89 -0.18
CA GLU A 131 16.69 10.19 -1.59
C GLU A 131 16.07 11.58 -1.76
N SER A 132 16.37 12.21 -2.88
CA SER A 132 15.68 13.45 -3.30
C SER A 132 14.30 13.11 -3.89
N PRO A 133 13.29 13.98 -3.75
CA PRO A 133 12.01 13.81 -4.47
C PRO A 133 12.14 13.57 -5.98
N CYS A 134 13.21 14.07 -6.62
CA CYS A 134 13.48 13.86 -8.05
C CYS A 134 13.86 12.42 -8.42
N VAL A 135 14.12 11.55 -7.43
CA VAL A 135 14.33 10.11 -7.68
C VAL A 135 13.10 9.50 -8.35
N VAL A 136 11.90 10.01 -8.04
CA VAL A 136 10.65 9.53 -8.65
C VAL A 136 10.67 9.78 -10.16
N ASP A 137 11.03 10.98 -10.62
CA ASP A 137 11.11 11.28 -12.06
C ASP A 137 12.12 10.36 -12.77
N SER A 138 13.26 10.12 -12.12
CA SER A 138 14.33 9.28 -12.69
C SER A 138 13.88 7.83 -12.84
N LEU A 139 13.10 7.31 -11.88
CA LEU A 139 12.58 5.95 -11.91
C LEU A 139 11.35 5.79 -12.82
N LEU A 140 10.56 6.85 -13.05
CA LEU A 140 9.46 6.84 -14.02
C LEU A 140 9.98 6.97 -15.47
N ASP A 141 11.14 7.62 -15.66
CA ASP A 141 11.82 7.73 -16.95
C ASP A 141 12.57 6.43 -17.30
N ILE A 142 11.92 5.57 -18.09
CA ILE A 142 12.48 4.28 -18.52
C ILE A 142 13.69 4.46 -19.46
N THR A 143 13.83 5.61 -20.12
CA THR A 143 15.01 5.87 -20.97
C THR A 143 16.26 6.09 -20.13
N LYS A 144 16.11 6.75 -18.97
CA LYS A 144 17.19 6.96 -17.99
C LYS A 144 17.40 5.75 -17.10
N THR A 145 16.32 5.12 -16.65
CA THR A 145 16.35 3.98 -15.74
C THR A 145 15.61 2.79 -16.37
N PRO A 146 16.24 2.09 -17.33
CA PRO A 146 15.61 0.97 -18.04
C PRO A 146 15.44 -0.26 -17.15
N ARG A 147 16.12 -0.31 -16.00
CA ARG A 147 16.12 -1.43 -15.07
C ARG A 147 15.79 -0.94 -13.66
N LYS A 148 14.92 -1.69 -12.99
CA LYS A 148 14.50 -1.37 -11.63
C LYS A 148 15.67 -1.57 -10.65
N PRO A 149 16.07 -0.55 -9.88
CA PRO A 149 17.08 -0.76 -8.84
C PRO A 149 16.52 -1.61 -7.70
N GLN A 150 17.39 -2.37 -7.03
CA GLN A 150 16.98 -3.19 -5.90
C GLN A 150 16.58 -2.34 -4.68
N TYR A 151 15.36 -2.53 -4.20
CA TYR A 151 14.90 -2.00 -2.92
C TYR A 151 13.84 -2.90 -2.29
N THR A 152 13.78 -2.89 -0.96
CA THR A 152 12.77 -3.63 -0.20
C THR A 152 11.44 -2.90 -0.30
N MET A 153 10.38 -3.62 -0.70
CA MET A 153 9.02 -3.08 -0.72
C MET A 153 8.53 -2.79 0.70
N ALA A 154 7.64 -1.82 0.84
CA ALA A 154 7.04 -1.50 2.12
C ALA A 154 6.20 -2.68 2.65
N PRO A 155 6.01 -2.86 3.97
CA PRO A 155 5.19 -3.94 4.54
C PRO A 155 3.76 -4.04 3.97
N GLU A 156 3.15 -5.23 3.97
CA GLU A 156 1.78 -5.44 3.49
C GLU A 156 0.71 -4.98 4.47
N LEU A 157 0.95 -5.17 5.78
CA LEU A 157 -0.05 -5.02 6.83
C LEU A 157 -0.85 -3.69 6.77
N PRO A 158 -0.23 -2.51 6.54
CA PRO A 158 -0.97 -1.25 6.58
C PRO A 158 -1.61 -0.84 5.25
N LEU A 159 -1.56 -1.70 4.22
CA LEU A 159 -2.18 -1.43 2.92
C LEU A 159 -3.66 -1.85 2.93
N ILE A 160 -4.54 -0.90 2.62
CA ILE A 160 -5.99 -1.09 2.60
C ILE A 160 -6.49 -0.74 1.20
N LEU A 161 -7.24 -1.66 0.57
CA LEU A 161 -8.11 -1.32 -0.55
C LEU A 161 -9.35 -0.63 0.01
N ARG A 162 -9.45 0.69 -0.18
CA ARG A 162 -10.49 1.51 0.45
C ARG A 162 -11.79 1.51 -0.34
N SER A 163 -11.71 1.64 -1.65
CA SER A 163 -12.89 1.67 -2.51
C SER A 163 -12.58 1.21 -3.93
N CYS A 164 -13.61 0.72 -4.62
CA CYS A 164 -13.61 0.45 -6.05
C CYS A 164 -14.75 1.26 -6.67
N LEU A 165 -14.47 2.00 -7.72
CA LEU A 165 -15.42 2.83 -8.43
C LEU A 165 -16.10 2.01 -9.54
N PHE A 166 -17.41 2.10 -9.59
CA PHE A 166 -18.28 1.44 -10.57
C PHE A 166 -19.34 2.43 -11.03
N ASP A 167 -19.75 2.34 -12.29
CA ASP A 167 -20.89 3.10 -12.79
C ASP A 167 -22.20 2.41 -12.42
N GLY A 168 -23.22 3.18 -12.03
CA GLY A 168 -24.55 2.66 -11.71
C GLY A 168 -24.65 1.71 -10.50
N VAL A 169 -23.58 1.49 -9.73
CA VAL A 169 -23.58 0.61 -8.56
C VAL A 169 -23.73 1.43 -7.28
N SER A 170 -24.80 1.16 -6.53
CA SER A 170 -25.01 1.72 -5.20
C SER A 170 -25.24 0.59 -4.20
N PHE A 171 -24.31 0.42 -3.26
CA PHE A 171 -24.40 -0.62 -2.26
C PHE A 171 -25.50 -0.31 -1.24
N MET A 172 -26.35 -1.31 -1.00
CA MET A 172 -27.44 -1.32 -0.06
C MET A 172 -27.06 -2.15 1.16
N CYS A 173 -27.50 -1.70 2.34
CA CYS A 173 -27.36 -2.38 3.61
C CYS A 173 -28.52 -1.95 4.50
N SER A 174 -29.16 -2.90 5.21
CA SER A 174 -30.23 -2.57 6.15
C SER A 174 -29.66 -1.78 7.34
N SER A 175 -30.49 -1.00 8.03
CA SER A 175 -30.08 -0.29 9.26
C SER A 175 -29.54 -1.27 10.30
N ASP A 176 -30.23 -2.40 10.49
CA ASP A 176 -29.92 -3.38 11.50
C ASP A 176 -28.60 -4.11 11.19
N ALA A 177 -28.38 -4.49 9.92
CA ALA A 177 -27.12 -5.07 9.49
C ALA A 177 -25.96 -4.09 9.60
N SER A 178 -26.19 -2.82 9.23
CA SER A 178 -25.20 -1.75 9.35
C SER A 178 -24.80 -1.52 10.80
N GLN A 179 -25.79 -1.46 11.71
CA GLN A 179 -25.54 -1.30 13.14
C GLN A 179 -24.76 -2.49 13.71
N ALA A 180 -25.15 -3.72 13.36
CA ALA A 180 -24.42 -4.92 13.78
C ALA A 180 -22.97 -4.96 13.25
N LEU A 181 -22.72 -4.49 12.03
CA LEU A 181 -21.37 -4.34 11.47
C LEU A 181 -20.55 -3.30 12.24
N ILE A 182 -21.15 -2.17 12.58
CA ILE A 182 -20.49 -1.11 13.37
C ILE A 182 -20.09 -1.66 14.75
N GLU A 183 -20.99 -2.37 15.41
CA GLU A 183 -20.72 -3.01 16.71
C GLU A 183 -19.61 -4.06 16.58
N HIS A 184 -19.70 -4.96 15.60
CA HIS A 184 -18.66 -5.95 15.33
C HIS A 184 -17.28 -5.31 15.14
N LEU A 185 -17.17 -4.25 14.33
CA LEU A 185 -15.88 -3.57 14.11
C LEU A 185 -15.38 -2.81 15.34
N LYS A 186 -16.29 -2.26 16.16
CA LYS A 186 -15.92 -1.65 17.44
C LYS A 186 -15.37 -2.69 18.41
N ASP A 187 -15.98 -3.87 18.48
CA ASP A 187 -15.53 -4.96 19.34
C ASP A 187 -14.16 -5.49 18.90
N GLU A 188 -13.95 -5.72 17.61
CA GLU A 188 -12.64 -6.11 17.07
C GLU A 188 -11.57 -5.06 17.39
N HIS A 189 -11.88 -3.78 17.16
CA HIS A 189 -10.98 -2.68 17.52
C HIS A 189 -10.66 -2.68 19.02
N HIS A 190 -11.67 -2.86 19.88
CA HIS A 190 -11.48 -2.93 21.33
C HIS A 190 -10.55 -4.08 21.72
N GLN A 191 -10.70 -5.26 21.10
CA GLN A 191 -9.82 -6.42 21.35
C GLN A 191 -8.36 -6.10 21.01
N TYR A 192 -8.09 -5.44 19.88
CA TYR A 192 -6.73 -5.01 19.54
C TYR A 192 -6.20 -3.92 20.47
N MET A 193 -7.05 -3.01 20.96
CA MET A 193 -6.65 -2.03 21.97
C MET A 193 -6.27 -2.71 23.31
N LEU A 194 -6.99 -3.76 23.71
CA LEU A 194 -6.63 -4.55 24.88
C LEU A 194 -5.28 -5.25 24.69
N GLN A 195 -5.02 -5.82 23.51
CA GLN A 195 -3.71 -6.40 23.19
C GLN A 195 -2.59 -5.36 23.24
N ALA A 196 -2.82 -4.16 22.71
CA ALA A 196 -1.87 -3.06 22.82
C ALA A 196 -1.58 -2.71 24.30
N ALA A 197 -2.62 -2.61 25.14
CA ALA A 197 -2.47 -2.34 26.56
C ALA A 197 -1.68 -3.43 27.31
N ILE A 198 -1.82 -4.71 26.93
CA ILE A 198 -0.99 -5.80 27.47
C ILE A 198 0.50 -5.57 27.16
N PHE A 199 0.82 -5.11 25.94
CA PHE A 199 2.21 -4.78 25.60
C PHE A 199 2.70 -3.52 26.32
N ASP A 200 1.84 -2.52 26.51
CA ASP A 200 2.18 -1.33 27.27
C ASP A 200 2.52 -1.70 28.73
N GLU A 201 1.75 -2.59 29.37
CA GLU A 201 2.03 -3.11 30.71
C GLU A 201 3.32 -3.95 30.73
N ALA A 202 3.55 -4.78 29.72
CA ALA A 202 4.81 -5.52 29.61
C ALA A 202 6.03 -4.59 29.51
N LEU A 203 5.90 -3.43 28.86
CA LEU A 203 6.95 -2.43 28.78
C LEU A 203 7.24 -1.75 30.13
N THR A 204 6.25 -1.58 31.00
CA THR A 204 6.48 -1.00 32.35
C THR A 204 7.31 -1.92 33.25
N CYS A 205 7.23 -3.24 33.00
CA CYS A 205 8.01 -4.25 33.71
C CYS A 205 9.49 -4.27 33.29
N LEU A 206 9.84 -3.63 32.16
CA LEU A 206 11.21 -3.56 31.68
C LEU A 206 11.89 -2.31 32.23
N SER A 207 13.01 -2.49 32.92
CA SER A 207 13.90 -1.37 33.21
C SER A 207 14.45 -0.83 31.89
N ILE A 208 14.23 0.45 31.59
CA ILE A 208 14.91 1.12 30.48
C ILE A 208 16.41 1.02 30.79
N PRO A 209 17.21 0.32 29.95
CA PRO A 209 18.63 0.25 30.19
C PRO A 209 19.20 1.65 30.20
N GLU A 210 20.01 1.99 31.21
CA GLU A 210 20.86 3.18 31.16
C GLU A 210 21.61 3.15 29.82
N PRO A 211 21.59 4.24 29.03
CA PRO A 211 22.26 4.26 27.74
C PRO A 211 23.72 3.90 27.96
N ASN A 212 24.15 2.74 27.45
CA ASN A 212 25.51 2.26 27.67
C ASN A 212 26.48 3.26 27.01
N PRO A 213 27.31 3.98 27.78
CA PRO A 213 28.22 4.98 27.20
C PRO A 213 29.30 4.35 26.30
N LEU A 214 29.45 3.01 26.35
CA LEU A 214 30.32 2.22 25.49
C LEU A 214 29.58 1.52 24.34
N GLU A 215 28.25 1.70 24.19
CA GLU A 215 27.55 1.26 22.98
C GLU A 215 28.05 2.10 21.81
N HIS A 216 29.02 1.57 21.09
CA HIS A 216 29.37 2.10 19.78
C HIS A 216 28.08 2.14 18.94
N PRO A 217 27.76 3.27 18.29
CA PRO A 217 26.58 3.36 17.46
C PRO A 217 26.64 2.19 16.47
N LYS A 218 25.65 1.29 16.55
CA LYS A 218 25.53 0.17 15.60
C LYS A 218 25.78 0.76 14.22
N LYS A 219 26.84 0.31 13.52
CA LYS A 219 27.25 0.86 12.22
C LYS A 219 26.00 0.96 11.35
N LYS A 220 25.45 2.17 11.21
CA LYS A 220 24.31 2.40 10.32
C LYS A 220 24.83 2.02 8.95
N ARG A 221 24.24 0.98 8.33
CA ARG A 221 24.59 0.60 6.96
C ARG A 221 24.49 1.86 6.11
N LYS A 222 25.60 2.23 5.46
CA LYS A 222 25.66 3.43 4.62
C LYS A 222 24.60 3.27 3.53
N HIS A 223 23.64 4.19 3.46
CA HIS A 223 22.64 4.17 2.40
C HIS A 223 23.34 4.31 1.05
N ILE A 224 23.03 3.39 0.13
CA ILE A 224 23.46 3.47 -1.26
C ILE A 224 22.28 4.05 -2.04
N PRO A 225 22.46 5.18 -2.75
CA PRO A 225 21.40 5.79 -3.57
C PRO A 225 20.78 4.78 -4.53
N LEU A 226 19.47 4.85 -4.75
CA LEU A 226 18.72 3.87 -5.55
C LEU A 226 19.32 3.69 -6.94
N LEU A 227 19.67 4.80 -7.61
CA LEU A 227 20.25 4.77 -8.96
C LEU A 227 21.69 4.21 -9.02
N SER A 228 22.33 3.98 -7.87
CA SER A 228 23.67 3.39 -7.77
C SER A 228 23.65 1.92 -7.33
N ARG A 229 22.46 1.33 -7.13
CA ARG A 229 22.31 -0.07 -6.70
C ARG A 229 22.38 -1.02 -7.89
N GLU A 230 22.61 -2.29 -7.59
CA GLU A 230 22.38 -3.37 -8.55
C GLU A 230 20.93 -3.30 -9.06
N ALA A 231 20.78 -3.46 -10.37
CA ALA A 231 19.48 -3.40 -11.02
C ALA A 231 18.96 -4.80 -11.31
N GLU A 232 17.65 -4.98 -11.15
CA GLU A 232 16.95 -6.19 -11.57
C GLU A 232 17.00 -6.35 -13.11
N PRO A 233 16.80 -7.58 -13.65
CA PRO A 233 16.72 -7.79 -15.09
C PRO A 233 15.62 -6.93 -15.74
N SER A 234 15.89 -6.41 -16.93
CA SER A 234 14.95 -5.58 -17.69
C SER A 234 13.71 -6.36 -18.12
N TYR A 235 12.68 -5.64 -18.57
CA TYR A 235 11.48 -6.27 -19.11
C TYR A 235 11.80 -7.17 -20.30
N GLU A 236 12.63 -6.70 -21.23
CA GLU A 236 13.04 -7.42 -22.43
C GLU A 236 13.80 -8.70 -22.07
N GLU A 237 14.72 -8.64 -21.10
CA GLU A 237 15.47 -9.80 -20.60
C GLU A 237 14.52 -10.84 -19.95
N ARG A 238 13.56 -10.39 -19.14
CA ARG A 238 12.56 -11.30 -18.54
C ARG A 238 11.67 -11.93 -19.60
N ARG A 239 11.19 -11.16 -20.59
CA ARG A 239 10.37 -11.67 -21.70
C ARG A 239 11.11 -12.70 -22.53
N ALA A 240 12.39 -12.46 -22.84
CA ALA A 240 13.23 -13.42 -23.55
C ALA A 240 13.33 -14.76 -22.79
N ARG A 241 13.51 -14.71 -21.46
CA ARG A 241 13.54 -15.92 -20.61
C ARG A 241 12.21 -16.66 -20.58
N VAL A 242 11.08 -15.96 -20.53
CA VAL A 242 9.74 -16.58 -20.59
C VAL A 242 9.55 -17.31 -21.92
N LYS A 243 9.86 -16.64 -23.05
CA LYS A 243 9.76 -17.24 -24.39
C LYS A 243 10.65 -18.47 -24.54
N ALA A 244 11.89 -18.41 -24.06
CA ALA A 244 12.83 -19.55 -24.12
C ALA A 244 12.31 -20.76 -23.32
N LYS A 245 11.67 -20.54 -22.17
CA LYS A 245 11.04 -21.63 -21.40
C LYS A 245 9.85 -22.25 -22.12
N SER A 246 9.02 -21.45 -22.78
CA SER A 246 7.87 -21.94 -23.54
C SER A 246 8.25 -22.66 -24.84
N ALA A 247 9.45 -22.44 -25.38
CA ALA A 247 9.93 -23.13 -26.59
C ALA A 247 10.58 -24.50 -26.31
N ASN A 248 10.87 -24.79 -25.04
CA ASN A 248 11.48 -26.06 -24.59
C ASN A 248 10.45 -27.02 -23.96
N VAL A 249 9.15 -26.72 -24.08
CA VAL A 249 8.02 -27.54 -23.62
C VAL A 249 7.16 -27.85 -24.84
#